data_AF-A0A1Z3MXV0-F1
#
_entry.id   AF-A0A1Z3MXV0-F1
#
_cell.length_a   1.000
_cell.length_b   1.000
_cell.length_c   1.000
_cell.angle_alpha   90.00
_cell.angle_beta   90.00
_cell.angle_gamma   90.00
#
_symmetry.space_group_name_H-M   'P 1'
#
loop_
_entity.id
_entity.type
_entity.pdbx_description
1 polymer ?
#
loop_
_entity_poly.entity_id
_entity_poly.type
_entity_poly.pdbx_seq_one_letter_code
_entity_poly.pdbx_strand_id
1 'polypeptide(L)' 'MNKDEVLSYFGGVSNLAKILGISHASVSGWGNVIPKGRAFEIQTITNNALVVDPSLYVKPNEAAA' A
#
# COMPACT_ATOMS: atom_id res chain seq x y z
N MET A 1 -2.57 1.61 -5.18
CA MET A 1 -1.15 1.93 -5.01
C MET A 1 -0.35 0.66 -5.23
N ASN A 2 0.70 0.71 -6.05
CA ASN A 2 1.50 -0.47 -6.40
C ASN A 2 2.62 -0.69 -5.38
N LYS A 3 2.96 -1.96 -5.11
CA LYS A 3 4.01 -2.32 -4.17
C LYS A 3 5.38 -1.77 -4.56
N ASP A 4 5.77 -1.92 -5.82
CA ASP A 4 7.09 -1.51 -6.28
C ASP A 4 7.31 0.00 -6.13
N GLU A 5 6.30 0.82 -6.44
CA GLU A 5 6.34 2.27 -6.26
C GLU A 5 6.59 2.64 -4.79
N VAL A 6 5.87 1.99 -3.88
CA VAL A 6 6.04 2.19 -2.43
C VAL A 6 7.44 1.76 -1.99
N LEU A 7 7.93 0.60 -2.44
CA LEU A 7 9.26 0.13 -2.09
C LEU A 7 10.36 1.05 -2.63
N SER A 8 10.21 1.59 -3.85
CA SER A 8 11.12 2.58 -4.40
C SER A 8 11.14 3.86 -3.58
N TYR A 9 10.00 4.33 -3.09
CA TYR A 9 9.91 5.53 -2.24
C TYR A 9 10.60 5.33 -0.88
N PHE A 10 10.35 4.20 -0.21
CA PHE A 10 10.86 3.95 1.15
C PHE A 10 12.25 3.28 1.18
N GLY A 11 12.81 2.92 0.04
CA GLY A 11 14.11 2.23 -0.03
C GLY A 11 14.05 0.76 0.36
N GLY A 12 12.93 0.09 0.07
CA GLY A 12 12.77 -1.35 0.19
C GLY A 12 11.95 -1.84 1.39
N VAL A 13 11.80 -3.17 1.46
CA VAL A 13 10.86 -3.86 2.36
C VAL A 13 11.20 -3.62 3.83
N SER A 14 12.48 -3.71 4.20
CA SER A 14 12.96 -3.55 5.57
C SER A 14 12.70 -2.17 6.14
N ASN A 15 12.87 -1.12 5.33
CA ASN A 15 12.61 0.26 5.77
C ASN A 15 11.12 0.50 5.93
N LEU A 16 10.32 0.09 4.96
CA LEU A 16 8.87 0.21 5.03
C LEU A 16 8.28 -0.54 6.24
N ALA A 17 8.74 -1.77 6.50
CA ALA A 17 8.30 -2.56 7.63
C ALA A 17 8.57 -1.87 8.98
N LYS A 18 9.75 -1.25 9.13
CA LYS A 18 10.12 -0.46 10.32
C LYS A 18 9.21 0.76 10.48
N ILE A 19 8.96 1.50 9.40
CA ILE A 19 8.10 2.70 9.42
C ILE A 19 6.66 2.34 9.79
N LEU A 20 6.14 1.23 9.27
CA LEU A 20 4.78 0.75 9.54
C LEU A 20 4.66 -0.03 10.87
N GLY A 21 5.77 -0.29 11.57
CA GLY A 21 5.77 -1.08 12.80
C GLY A 21 5.30 -2.53 12.62
N ILE A 22 5.55 -3.14 11.45
CA ILE A 22 5.16 -4.52 11.13
C ILE A 22 6.35 -5.39 10.76
N SER A 23 6.12 -6.70 10.67
CA SER A 23 7.16 -7.64 10.25
C SER A 23 7.55 -7.47 8.79
N HIS A 24 8.81 -7.77 8.46
CA HIS A 24 9.29 -7.82 7.08
C HIS A 24 8.44 -8.76 6.21
N ALA A 25 8.09 -9.94 6.74
CA ALA A 25 7.25 -10.92 6.06
C ALA A 25 5.86 -10.36 5.68
N SER A 26 5.28 -9.50 6.52
CA SER A 26 4.00 -8.85 6.24
C SER A 26 4.06 -7.97 4.98
N VAL A 27 5.15 -7.24 4.77
CA VAL A 27 5.35 -6.41 3.58
C VAL A 27 5.74 -7.26 2.37
N SER A 28 6.61 -8.25 2.55
CA SER A 28 6.99 -9.20 1.49
C SER A 28 5.77 -9.93 0.92
N GLY A 29 4.78 -10.25 1.75
CA GLY A 29 3.56 -10.95 1.34
C GLY A 29 2.51 -10.12 0.59
N TRP A 30 2.70 -8.80 0.43
CA TRP A 30 1.77 -7.99 -0.36
C TRP A 30 1.81 -8.38 -1.85
N GLY A 31 0.63 -8.38 -2.49
CA GLY A 31 0.50 -8.49 -3.93
C GLY A 31 0.93 -7.22 -4.68
N ASN A 32 0.73 -7.20 -6.00
CA ASN A 32 1.05 -6.04 -6.84
C ASN A 32 0.35 -4.77 -6.33
N VAL A 33 -0.95 -4.88 -6.03
CA VAL A 33 -1.71 -3.84 -5.32
C VAL A 33 -1.59 -4.10 -3.82
N ILE A 34 -1.09 -3.12 -3.08
CA ILE A 34 -0.95 -3.23 -1.63
C ILE A 34 -2.31 -3.17 -0.93
N PRO A 35 -2.50 -3.74 0.28
CA PRO A 35 -3.77 -3.71 0.98
C PRO A 35 -4.32 -2.28 1.17
N LYS A 36 -5.64 -2.10 0.97
CA LYS A 36 -6.31 -0.78 1.01
C LYS A 36 -5.93 0.05 2.24
N GLY A 37 -6.05 -0.54 3.44
CA GLY A 37 -5.72 0.15 4.69
C GLY A 37 -4.27 0.64 4.72
N ARG A 38 -3.33 -0.18 4.24
CA ARG A 38 -1.91 0.18 4.15
C ARG A 38 -1.66 1.28 3.15
N ALA A 39 -2.40 1.30 2.04
CA ALA A 39 -2.29 2.37 1.06
C ALA A 39 -2.66 3.74 1.66
N PHE A 40 -3.75 3.81 2.43
CA PHE A 40 -4.17 5.06 3.09
C PHE A 40 -3.25 5.46 4.25
N GLU A 41 -2.75 4.50 5.04
CA GLU A 41 -1.69 4.76 6.03
C GLU A 41 -0.45 5.36 5.35
N ILE A 42 0.00 4.76 4.24
CA ILE A 42 1.15 5.22 3.46
C ILE A 42 0.93 6.63 2.90
N GLN A 43 -0.25 6.92 2.34
CA GLN A 43 -0.57 8.27 1.87
C GLN A 43 -0.46 9.31 2.99
N THR A 44 -0.92 8.96 4.20
CA THR A 44 -0.87 9.86 5.35
C THR A 44 0.57 10.13 5.80
N ILE A 45 1.39 9.09 5.97
CA ILE A 45 2.80 9.25 6.41
C ILE A 45 3.68 9.92 5.34
N THR A 46 3.30 9.84 4.07
CA THR A 46 4.01 10.49 2.96
C THR A 46 3.48 11.89 2.65
N ASN A 47 2.55 12.43 3.45
CA ASN A 47 1.91 13.73 3.20
C ASN A 47 1.37 13.87 1.76
N ASN A 48 0.71 12.82 1.25
CA ASN A 48 0.20 12.72 -0.12
C ASN A 48 1.26 12.69 -1.24
N ALA A 49 2.53 12.42 -0.95
CA ALA A 49 3.52 12.15 -2.01
C ALA A 49 3.20 10.85 -2.77
N LEU A 50 2.64 9.85 -2.07
CA LEU A 50 2.03 8.67 -2.68
C LEU A 50 0.51 8.74 -2.47
N VAL A 51 -0.26 8.83 -3.56
CA VAL A 51 -1.72 8.98 -3.50
C VAL A 51 -2.41 7.65 -3.80
N VAL A 52 -3.40 7.30 -2.99
CA VAL A 52 -4.23 6.12 -3.20
C VAL A 52 -5.20 6.38 -4.34
N ASP A 53 -5.15 5.54 -5.38
CA ASP A 53 -6.28 5.38 -6.32
C ASP A 53 -7.33 4.44 -5.70
N PRO A 54 -8.53 4.93 -5.32
CA PRO A 54 -9.58 4.11 -4.71
C PRO A 54 -10.15 3.05 -5.67
N SER A 55 -10.04 3.27 -6.98
CA SER A 55 -10.58 2.41 -8.04
C SER A 55 -9.96 1.00 -8.00
N LEU A 56 -8.72 0.90 -7.50
CA LEU A 56 -7.99 -0.35 -7.33
C LEU A 56 -8.58 -1.27 -6.25
N TYR A 57 -9.53 -0.79 -5.46
CA TYR A 57 -10.10 -1.50 -4.31
C TYR A 57 -11.63 -1.68 -4.41
N VAL A 58 -12.21 -1.37 -5.56
CA VAL A 58 -13.63 -1.61 -5.81
C VAL A 58 -13.85 -3.11 -5.89
N LYS A 59 -14.75 -3.64 -5.06
CA LYS A 59 -15.14 -5.05 -5.15
C LYS A 59 -15.98 -5.23 -6.42
N PRO A 60 -15.75 -6.29 -7.22
CA PRO A 60 -16.50 -6.53 -8.46
C PRO A 60 -18.00 -6.86 -8.27
N ASN A 61 -18.55 -6.78 -7.05
CA ASN A 61 -19.93 -7.15 -6.74
C ASN A 61 -20.83 -5.95 -6.35
N GLU A 62 -20.44 -4.73 -6.69
CA GLU A 62 -21.22 -3.52 -6.35
C GLU A 62 -21.66 -2.73 -7.61
N ALA A 63 -21.49 -3.31 -8.80
CA ALA A 63 -21.88 -2.73 -10.09
C ALA A 63 -23.11 -3.39 -10.74
N ALA A 64 -23.83 -4.25 -10.01
CA ALA A 64 -25.06 -4.90 -10.48
C ALA A 64 -26.10 -4.91 -9.35
N ALA A 65 -26.81 -3.80 -9.20
CA ALA A 65 -28.10 -3.71 -8.52
C ALA A 65 -28.97 -2.69 -9.24
#